data_AF-A0DV62-F1
#
_entry.id   AF-A0DV62-F1
#
_cell.length_a   1.000
_cell.length_b   1.000
_cell.length_c   1.000
_cell.angle_alpha   90.00
_cell.angle_beta   90.00
_cell.angle_gamma   90.00
#
_symmetry.space_group_name_H-M   'P 1'
#
loop_
_entity.id
_entity.type
_entity.pdbx_description
1 polymer ?
#
loop_
_entity_poly.entity_id
_entity_poly.type
_entity_poly.pdbx_seq_one_letter_code
_entity_poly.pdbx_strand_id
1 'polypeptide(L)'
;MNYSALAKEVFEFQNKVRQDPSLIIPALENRLKYFKDKVLHLPGTQATNTKEGANSVQECIDFLKKQKPVGPLTYEKGLEEAARDHAEDLGTNGLTGHEGSDHSTTKQRIERHGQWKPGTIGENISFGKSTAEDIVIQLIVDDGVPSRGHRSNFFEPAYKQVGIFGAPHKAFKFVFVFDFASKFSQGGKPEQEGDKEKEKKKKSEKQEKQVIKQKDDDDDDKNEGKEKLIPGAKKVQKKVKTTVKGGKKHIITTKIYTMNDGIVQYYFFLHFTTQEVVTEKVEDA
;
A
#
# COMPACT_ATOMS: atom_id res chain seq x y z
N MET A 1 -0.54 8.21 -25.23
CA MET A 1 0.23 7.09 -24.65
C MET A 1 -0.64 5.84 -24.76
N ASN A 2 -0.09 4.72 -25.21
CA ASN A 2 -0.84 3.45 -25.21
C ASN A 2 -0.64 2.76 -23.86
N TYR A 3 -1.57 2.95 -22.92
CA TYR A 3 -1.45 2.44 -21.56
C TYR A 3 -1.46 0.91 -21.49
N SER A 4 -2.24 0.24 -22.35
CA SER A 4 -2.30 -1.22 -22.39
C SER A 4 -0.97 -1.81 -22.88
N ALA A 5 -0.37 -1.24 -23.93
CA ALA A 5 0.95 -1.67 -24.38
C ALA A 5 2.02 -1.47 -23.29
N LEU A 6 2.02 -0.30 -22.64
CA LEU A 6 2.96 -0.02 -21.56
C LEU A 6 2.72 -0.92 -20.32
N ALA A 7 1.48 -1.24 -19.96
CA ALA A 7 1.17 -2.17 -18.88
C ALA A 7 1.70 -3.59 -19.18
N LYS A 8 1.66 -4.02 -20.44
CA LYS A 8 2.27 -5.28 -20.88
C LYS A 8 3.79 -5.25 -20.77
N GLU A 9 4.43 -4.16 -21.22
CA GLU A 9 5.89 -3.99 -21.06
C GLU A 9 6.30 -3.98 -19.58
N VAL A 10 5.51 -3.33 -18.72
CA VAL A 10 5.69 -3.33 -17.26
C VAL A 10 5.56 -4.74 -16.70
N PHE A 11 4.54 -5.50 -17.10
CA PHE A 11 4.36 -6.90 -16.69
C PHE A 11 5.56 -7.78 -17.07
N GLU A 12 6.07 -7.63 -18.28
CA GLU A 12 7.23 -8.37 -18.76
C GLU A 12 8.50 -7.95 -18.00
N PHE A 13 8.72 -6.65 -17.82
CA PHE A 13 9.89 -6.13 -17.14
C PHE A 13 9.91 -6.49 -15.65
N GLN A 14 8.79 -6.38 -14.93
CA GLN A 14 8.73 -6.82 -13.53
C GLN A 14 9.09 -8.29 -13.37
N ASN A 15 8.68 -9.15 -14.31
CA ASN A 15 8.96 -10.58 -14.24
C ASN A 15 10.44 -10.87 -14.51
N LYS A 16 11.09 -10.07 -15.36
CA LYS A 16 12.56 -10.12 -15.51
C LYS A 16 13.24 -9.71 -14.20
N VAL A 17 12.81 -8.62 -13.56
CA VAL A 17 13.39 -8.16 -12.28
C VAL A 17 13.13 -9.15 -11.12
N ARG A 18 11.98 -9.81 -11.10
CA ARG A 18 11.68 -10.87 -10.12
C ARG A 18 12.64 -12.05 -10.23
N GLN A 19 12.94 -12.47 -11.45
CA GLN A 19 13.81 -13.60 -11.74
C GLN A 19 15.30 -13.25 -11.72
N ASP A 20 15.63 -11.98 -11.93
CA ASP A 20 16.97 -11.41 -11.81
C ASP A 20 16.91 -10.05 -11.11
N PRO A 21 16.94 -10.02 -9.76
CA PRO A 21 16.91 -8.76 -9.01
C PRO A 21 18.10 -7.84 -9.33
N SER A 22 19.21 -8.39 -9.82
CA SER A 22 20.41 -7.61 -10.16
C SER A 22 20.27 -6.82 -11.46
N LEU A 23 19.29 -7.17 -12.30
CA LEU A 23 19.05 -6.60 -13.63
C LEU A 23 19.01 -5.07 -13.66
N ILE A 24 18.43 -4.44 -12.64
CA ILE A 24 18.25 -2.98 -12.59
C ILE A 24 19.37 -2.25 -11.86
N ILE A 25 20.35 -2.95 -11.27
CA ILE A 25 21.46 -2.33 -10.55
C ILE A 25 22.23 -1.34 -11.44
N PRO A 26 22.61 -1.66 -12.70
CA PRO A 26 23.32 -0.70 -13.54
C PRO A 26 22.55 0.61 -13.79
N ALA A 27 21.22 0.51 -13.94
CA ALA A 27 20.36 1.69 -14.10
C ALA A 27 20.32 2.54 -12.82
N LEU A 28 20.27 1.89 -11.64
CA LEU A 28 20.31 2.57 -10.34
C LEU A 28 21.67 3.23 -10.09
N GLU A 29 22.78 2.54 -10.36
CA GLU A 29 24.14 3.10 -10.26
C GLU A 29 24.33 4.28 -11.20
N ASN A 30 23.74 4.24 -12.40
CA ASN A 30 23.73 5.38 -13.30
C ASN A 30 22.92 6.55 -12.73
N ARG A 31 21.75 6.31 -12.11
CA ARG A 31 20.94 7.36 -11.46
C ARG A 31 21.69 8.09 -10.36
N LEU A 32 22.52 7.38 -9.58
CA LEU A 32 23.33 7.99 -8.51
C LEU A 32 24.20 9.15 -8.99
N LYS A 33 24.71 9.07 -10.22
CA LYS A 33 25.57 10.11 -10.83
C LYS A 33 24.84 11.43 -11.08
N TYR A 34 23.51 11.41 -11.12
CA TYR A 34 22.67 12.56 -11.47
C TYR A 34 21.97 13.20 -10.27
N PHE A 35 22.25 12.74 -9.05
CA PHE A 35 21.75 13.41 -7.86
C PHE A 35 22.57 14.66 -7.53
N LYS A 36 21.86 15.73 -7.18
CA LYS A 36 22.37 16.90 -6.47
C LYS A 36 21.48 17.08 -5.25
N ASP A 37 22.04 16.81 -4.07
CA ASP A 37 21.28 16.70 -2.82
C ASP A 37 20.08 15.73 -2.95
N LYS A 38 18.85 16.25 -2.83
CA LYS A 38 17.60 15.51 -2.98
C LYS A 38 16.91 15.74 -4.32
N VAL A 39 17.65 16.19 -5.34
CA VAL A 39 17.12 16.46 -6.67
C VAL A 39 17.82 15.55 -7.68
N LEU A 40 17.03 14.82 -8.46
CA LEU A 40 17.50 13.94 -9.53
C LEU A 40 17.45 14.66 -10.88
N HIS A 41 18.59 14.80 -11.55
CA HIS A 41 18.76 15.51 -12.81
C HIS A 41 19.10 14.56 -13.97
N LEU A 42 18.16 13.67 -14.34
CA LEU A 42 18.39 12.75 -15.46
C LEU A 42 18.44 13.51 -16.81
N PRO A 43 19.36 13.11 -17.72
CA PRO A 43 19.43 13.71 -19.05
C PRO A 43 18.11 13.56 -19.81
N GLY A 44 17.65 14.65 -20.44
CA GLY A 44 16.42 14.64 -21.25
C GLY A 44 15.11 14.62 -20.46
N THR A 45 15.15 14.70 -19.12
CA THR A 45 13.94 14.78 -18.28
C THR A 45 13.92 16.04 -17.43
N GLN A 46 12.75 16.39 -16.91
CA GLN A 46 12.65 17.43 -15.88
C GLN A 46 13.29 16.94 -14.57
N ALA A 47 13.97 17.85 -13.88
CA ALA A 47 14.55 17.56 -12.57
C ALA A 47 13.44 17.16 -11.59
N THR A 48 13.67 16.11 -10.81
CA THR A 48 12.66 15.55 -9.90
C THR A 48 13.14 15.69 -8.46
N ASN A 49 12.32 16.32 -7.62
CA ASN A 49 12.55 16.33 -6.17
C ASN A 49 12.26 14.93 -5.59
N THR A 50 13.16 14.41 -4.78
CA THR A 50 13.00 13.17 -4.02
C THR A 50 12.90 13.46 -2.52
N LYS A 51 12.39 12.50 -1.76
CA LYS A 51 12.23 12.60 -0.30
C LYS A 51 13.51 12.22 0.42
N GLU A 52 14.19 11.17 -0.03
CA GLU A 52 15.36 10.59 0.64
C GLU A 52 16.67 10.81 -0.11
N GLY A 53 16.62 11.22 -1.38
CA GLY A 53 17.82 11.50 -2.18
C GLY A 53 18.52 10.23 -2.68
N ALA A 54 19.82 10.33 -2.92
CA ALA A 54 20.66 9.21 -3.36
C ALA A 54 20.66 8.03 -2.36
N ASN A 55 20.36 8.28 -1.09
CA ASN A 55 20.38 7.25 -0.04
C ASN A 55 19.34 6.14 -0.28
N SER A 56 18.13 6.47 -0.75
CA SER A 56 17.12 5.44 -1.06
C SER A 56 17.54 4.57 -2.25
N VAL A 57 18.23 5.16 -3.23
CA VAL A 57 18.77 4.43 -4.38
C VAL A 57 19.92 3.51 -3.96
N GLN A 58 20.85 4.00 -3.13
CA GLN A 58 21.96 3.18 -2.64
C GLN A 58 21.46 2.02 -1.77
N GLU A 59 20.52 2.28 -0.86
CA GLU A 59 19.88 1.24 -0.04
C GLU A 59 19.20 0.19 -0.91
N CYS A 60 18.50 0.62 -1.96
CA CYS A 60 17.89 -0.28 -2.93
C CYS A 60 18.92 -1.16 -3.64
N ILE A 61 20.06 -0.61 -4.07
CA ILE A 61 21.15 -1.40 -4.68
C ILE A 61 21.65 -2.47 -3.70
N ASP A 62 21.87 -2.10 -2.44
CA ASP A 62 22.39 -3.02 -1.42
C ASP A 62 21.39 -4.13 -1.08
N PHE A 63 20.09 -3.81 -1.13
CA PHE A 63 19.01 -4.80 -1.04
C PHE A 63 19.05 -5.77 -2.23
N LEU A 64 19.08 -5.25 -3.46
CA LEU A 64 19.00 -6.07 -4.68
C LEU A 64 20.19 -7.02 -4.84
N LYS A 65 21.39 -6.62 -4.38
CA LYS A 65 22.58 -7.49 -4.34
C LYS A 65 22.38 -8.75 -3.47
N LYS A 66 21.46 -8.70 -2.50
CA LYS A 66 21.18 -9.79 -1.55
C LYS A 66 19.84 -10.49 -1.85
N GLN A 67 18.96 -9.85 -2.61
CA GLN A 67 17.65 -10.36 -2.94
C GLN A 67 17.77 -11.63 -3.79
N LYS A 68 17.13 -12.70 -3.34
CA LYS A 68 17.06 -13.94 -4.12
C LYS A 68 16.00 -13.81 -5.22
N PRO A 69 16.24 -14.39 -6.41
CA PRO A 69 15.20 -14.56 -7.41
C PRO A 69 13.92 -15.17 -6.84
N VAL A 70 12.77 -14.69 -7.30
CA VAL A 70 11.46 -15.27 -7.02
C VAL A 70 10.74 -15.60 -8.33
N GLY A 71 9.79 -16.53 -8.26
CA GLY A 71 9.08 -17.01 -9.44
C GLY A 71 8.35 -15.87 -10.19
N PRO A 72 8.20 -15.99 -11.52
CA PRO A 72 7.42 -15.03 -12.29
C PRO A 72 5.94 -15.07 -11.88
N LEU A 73 5.25 -13.97 -12.14
CA LEU A 73 3.81 -13.84 -11.98
C LEU A 73 3.12 -14.18 -13.30
N THR A 74 1.95 -14.81 -13.22
CA THR A 74 1.03 -14.93 -14.35
C THR A 74 0.08 -13.74 -14.40
N TYR A 75 -0.37 -13.39 -15.60
CA TYR A 75 -1.32 -12.30 -15.78
C TYR A 75 -2.75 -12.78 -15.54
N GLU A 76 -3.54 -12.04 -14.77
CA GLU A 76 -4.96 -12.35 -14.51
C GLU A 76 -5.88 -11.19 -14.87
N LYS A 77 -6.85 -11.46 -15.73
CA LYS A 77 -7.76 -10.44 -16.26
C LYS A 77 -8.65 -9.84 -15.16
N GLY A 78 -9.17 -10.62 -14.22
CA GLY A 78 -9.98 -10.05 -13.13
C GLY A 78 -9.20 -9.15 -12.18
N LEU A 79 -7.88 -9.36 -12.02
CA LEU A 79 -7.02 -8.43 -11.30
C LEU A 79 -6.75 -7.17 -12.12
N GLU A 80 -6.65 -7.27 -13.45
CA GLU A 80 -6.56 -6.09 -14.34
C GLU A 80 -7.84 -5.25 -14.24
N GLU A 81 -9.02 -5.89 -14.19
CA GLU A 81 -10.30 -5.19 -14.03
C GLU A 81 -10.38 -4.45 -12.68
N ALA A 82 -9.86 -5.05 -11.59
CA ALA A 82 -9.75 -4.38 -10.29
C ALA A 82 -8.76 -3.19 -10.32
N ALA A 83 -7.60 -3.37 -10.96
CA ALA A 83 -6.61 -2.32 -11.14
C ALA A 83 -7.15 -1.17 -12.02
N ARG A 84 -7.96 -1.48 -13.03
CA ARG A 84 -8.65 -0.50 -13.87
C ARG A 84 -9.61 0.35 -13.05
N ASP A 85 -10.48 -0.28 -12.27
CA ASP A 85 -11.44 0.42 -11.41
C ASP A 85 -10.73 1.47 -10.55
N HIS A 86 -9.57 1.13 -9.97
CA HIS A 86 -8.81 2.05 -9.14
C HIS A 86 -8.02 3.09 -9.95
N ALA A 87 -7.35 2.70 -11.02
CA ALA A 87 -6.56 3.61 -11.84
C ALA A 87 -7.42 4.72 -12.45
N GLU A 88 -8.61 4.37 -12.96
CA GLU A 88 -9.56 5.34 -13.53
C GLU A 88 -10.15 6.24 -12.44
N ASP A 89 -10.45 5.71 -11.26
CA ASP A 89 -10.94 6.49 -10.12
C ASP A 89 -9.91 7.50 -9.63
N LEU A 90 -8.68 7.04 -9.35
CA LEU A 90 -7.55 7.90 -8.97
C LEU A 90 -7.30 8.96 -10.04
N GLY A 91 -7.25 8.52 -11.30
CA GLY A 91 -6.95 9.37 -12.43
C GLY A 91 -7.98 10.49 -12.63
N THR A 92 -9.27 10.13 -12.59
CA THR A 92 -10.40 11.03 -12.79
C THR A 92 -10.59 11.97 -11.60
N ASN A 93 -10.38 11.51 -10.37
CA ASN A 93 -10.57 12.34 -9.19
C ASN A 93 -9.30 13.07 -8.74
N GLY A 94 -8.16 12.80 -9.38
CA GLY A 94 -6.87 13.37 -9.00
C GLY A 94 -6.40 12.91 -7.61
N LEU A 95 -6.85 11.72 -7.19
CA LEU A 95 -6.59 11.16 -5.87
C LEU A 95 -5.28 10.37 -5.84
N THR A 96 -4.77 10.13 -4.64
CA THR A 96 -3.62 9.25 -4.41
C THR A 96 -3.93 8.31 -3.26
N GLY A 97 -3.23 7.17 -3.22
CA GLY A 97 -3.38 6.15 -2.18
C GLY A 97 -4.24 4.96 -2.60
N HIS A 98 -4.47 4.06 -1.64
CA HIS A 98 -5.11 2.75 -1.86
C HIS A 98 -6.63 2.74 -1.67
N GLU A 99 -7.19 3.83 -1.13
CA GLU A 99 -8.63 3.98 -0.91
C GLU A 99 -9.25 4.70 -2.11
N GLY A 100 -10.33 4.15 -2.66
CA GLY A 100 -11.08 4.76 -3.74
C GLY A 100 -11.93 5.95 -3.26
N SER A 101 -12.43 6.77 -4.19
CA SER A 101 -13.33 7.89 -3.91
C SER A 101 -14.65 7.45 -3.25
N ASP A 102 -15.03 6.19 -3.44
CA ASP A 102 -16.18 5.52 -2.83
C ASP A 102 -15.85 4.82 -1.50
N HIS A 103 -14.67 5.09 -0.93
CA HIS A 103 -14.10 4.38 0.24
C HIS A 103 -13.84 2.89 0.02
N SER A 104 -13.85 2.40 -1.23
CA SER A 104 -13.47 1.03 -1.50
C SER A 104 -11.98 0.79 -1.18
N THR A 105 -11.72 -0.36 -0.58
CA THR A 105 -10.39 -0.90 -0.36
C THR A 105 -9.96 -1.75 -1.56
N THR A 106 -8.66 -1.97 -1.72
CA THR A 106 -8.09 -2.93 -2.69
C THR A 106 -8.83 -4.27 -2.66
N LYS A 107 -9.06 -4.81 -1.45
CA LYS A 107 -9.79 -6.06 -1.26
C LYS A 107 -11.18 -6.03 -1.89
N GLN A 108 -11.96 -4.97 -1.62
CA GLN A 108 -13.31 -4.84 -2.16
C GLN A 108 -13.30 -4.74 -3.68
N ARG A 109 -12.32 -4.04 -4.28
CA ARG A 109 -12.19 -3.95 -5.74
C ARG A 109 -11.83 -5.29 -6.37
N ILE A 110 -10.86 -6.02 -5.81
CA ILE A 110 -10.52 -7.39 -6.27
C ILE A 110 -11.73 -8.33 -6.15
N GLU A 111 -12.49 -8.25 -5.05
CA GLU A 111 -13.67 -9.09 -4.80
C GLU A 111 -14.88 -8.75 -5.71
N ARG A 112 -14.89 -7.61 -6.41
CA ARG A 112 -15.90 -7.32 -7.45
C ARG A 112 -15.73 -8.22 -8.67
N HIS A 113 -14.49 -8.62 -8.97
CA HIS A 113 -14.12 -9.31 -10.21
C HIS A 113 -13.79 -10.80 -10.02
N GLY A 114 -13.71 -11.28 -8.77
CA GLY A 114 -13.49 -12.70 -8.49
C GLY A 114 -13.20 -13.03 -7.04
N GLN A 115 -12.62 -14.22 -6.84
CA GLN A 115 -12.25 -14.73 -5.52
C GLN A 115 -10.74 -14.96 -5.46
N TRP A 116 -10.12 -14.58 -4.33
CA TRP A 116 -8.67 -14.71 -4.12
C TRP A 116 -8.31 -15.69 -2.98
N LYS A 117 -9.32 -16.28 -2.34
CA LYS A 117 -9.14 -17.16 -1.19
C LYS A 117 -8.96 -18.62 -1.60
N PRO A 118 -8.19 -19.40 -0.81
CA PRO A 118 -7.30 -18.96 0.26
C PRO A 118 -6.07 -18.24 -0.32
N GLY A 119 -5.51 -17.25 0.39
CA GLY A 119 -4.31 -16.57 -0.10
C GLY A 119 -4.01 -15.24 0.57
N THR A 120 -3.25 -14.39 -0.13
CA THR A 120 -3.06 -12.97 0.18
C THR A 120 -3.15 -12.16 -1.11
N ILE A 121 -3.40 -10.86 -0.96
CA ILE A 121 -3.48 -9.86 -2.03
C ILE A 121 -2.63 -8.65 -1.66
N GLY A 122 -2.20 -7.88 -2.65
CA GLY A 122 -1.46 -6.64 -2.46
C GLY A 122 -1.68 -5.67 -3.62
N GLU A 123 -1.33 -4.40 -3.43
CA GLU A 123 -1.48 -3.35 -4.45
C GLU A 123 -0.23 -2.48 -4.49
N ASN A 124 0.24 -2.18 -5.70
CA ASN A 124 1.24 -1.13 -5.94
C ASN A 124 0.66 -0.04 -6.85
N ILE A 125 1.06 1.21 -6.62
CA ILE A 125 0.57 2.35 -7.40
C ILE A 125 1.73 3.25 -7.80
N SER A 126 1.97 3.39 -9.11
CA SER A 126 2.98 4.27 -9.69
C SER A 126 2.33 5.50 -10.29
N PHE A 127 2.99 6.66 -10.15
CA PHE A 127 2.53 7.93 -10.68
C PHE A 127 3.61 8.59 -11.54
N GLY A 128 3.21 9.12 -12.69
CA GLY A 128 4.04 10.03 -13.48
C GLY A 128 5.28 9.40 -14.12
N LYS A 129 5.38 8.06 -14.21
CA LYS A 129 6.42 7.34 -14.97
C LYS A 129 5.90 6.74 -16.28
N SER A 130 6.64 6.97 -17.37
CA SER A 130 6.18 6.75 -18.75
C SER A 130 6.91 5.63 -19.49
N THR A 131 7.81 4.92 -18.80
CA THR A 131 8.53 3.75 -19.31
C THR A 131 8.39 2.61 -18.32
N ALA A 132 8.42 1.36 -18.81
CA ALA A 132 8.30 0.20 -17.95
C ALA A 132 9.42 0.14 -16.90
N GLU A 133 10.64 0.49 -17.31
CA GLU A 133 11.79 0.55 -16.41
C GLU A 133 11.62 1.61 -15.31
N ASP A 134 11.16 2.82 -15.66
CA ASP A 134 10.95 3.87 -14.66
C ASP A 134 9.84 3.57 -13.67
N ILE A 135 8.75 2.93 -14.13
CA ILE A 135 7.63 2.51 -13.27
C ILE A 135 8.13 1.50 -12.24
N VAL A 136 8.83 0.45 -12.69
CA VAL A 136 9.36 -0.60 -11.82
C VAL A 136 10.43 -0.05 -10.88
N ILE A 137 11.36 0.78 -11.36
CA ILE A 137 12.37 1.41 -10.51
C ILE A 137 11.73 2.32 -9.47
N GLN A 138 10.70 3.10 -9.81
CA GLN A 138 10.01 3.96 -8.83
C GLN A 138 9.47 3.14 -7.67
N LEU A 139 8.81 2.01 -7.96
CA LEU A 139 8.20 1.15 -6.95
C LEU A 139 9.22 0.32 -6.16
N ILE A 140 10.35 -0.04 -6.76
CA ILE A 140 11.40 -0.81 -6.08
C ILE A 140 12.29 0.11 -5.22
N VAL A 141 12.66 1.30 -5.69
CA VAL A 141 13.39 2.28 -4.83
C VAL A 141 12.49 2.76 -3.70
N ASP A 142 11.20 2.96 -4.00
CA ASP A 142 10.15 3.29 -3.04
C ASP A 142 10.47 4.52 -2.17
N ASP A 143 10.99 5.57 -2.83
CA ASP A 143 11.44 6.81 -2.20
C ASP A 143 10.28 7.51 -1.46
N GLY A 144 10.52 7.85 -0.19
CA GLY A 144 9.54 8.42 0.71
C GLY A 144 8.68 7.40 1.45
N VAL A 145 8.87 6.10 1.23
CA VAL A 145 8.12 5.02 1.89
C VAL A 145 9.07 4.18 2.75
N PRO A 146 9.16 4.46 4.07
CA PRO A 146 10.11 3.79 4.95
C PRO A 146 9.95 2.26 5.02
N SER A 147 8.74 1.74 4.81
CA SER A 147 8.47 0.30 4.83
C SER A 147 8.96 -0.43 3.57
N ARG A 148 9.27 0.31 2.48
CA ARG A 148 9.57 -0.26 1.16
C ARG A 148 8.50 -1.28 0.73
N GLY A 149 7.24 -0.96 1.03
CA GLY A 149 6.10 -1.86 0.87
C GLY A 149 5.90 -2.26 -0.59
N HIS A 150 6.11 -1.33 -1.52
CA HIS A 150 5.97 -1.62 -2.93
C HIS A 150 7.06 -2.59 -3.41
N ARG A 151 8.32 -2.37 -3.01
CA ARG A 151 9.44 -3.30 -3.26
C ARG A 151 9.17 -4.67 -2.68
N SER A 152 8.60 -4.73 -1.48
CA SER A 152 8.28 -5.99 -0.81
C SER A 152 7.23 -6.78 -1.60
N ASN A 153 6.21 -6.11 -2.17
CA ASN A 153 5.25 -6.77 -3.05
C ASN A 153 5.91 -7.34 -4.33
N PHE A 154 6.87 -6.63 -4.93
CA PHE A 154 7.61 -7.12 -6.10
C PHE A 154 8.35 -8.43 -5.81
N PHE A 155 8.89 -8.61 -4.60
CA PHE A 155 9.70 -9.78 -4.25
C PHE A 155 9.01 -10.76 -3.29
N GLU A 156 7.71 -10.62 -3.05
CA GLU A 156 6.91 -11.54 -2.25
C GLU A 156 6.74 -12.88 -3.02
N PRO A 157 7.32 -14.00 -2.54
CA PRO A 157 7.20 -15.29 -3.21
C PRO A 157 5.78 -15.84 -3.19
N ALA A 158 4.94 -15.43 -2.24
CA ALA A 158 3.56 -15.88 -2.13
C ALA A 158 2.65 -15.36 -3.25
N TYR A 159 2.97 -14.21 -3.87
CA TYR A 159 2.23 -13.74 -5.05
C TYR A 159 2.60 -14.57 -6.27
N LYS A 160 1.57 -14.99 -7.00
CA LYS A 160 1.66 -15.81 -8.22
C LYS A 160 1.00 -15.16 -9.41
N GLN A 161 0.08 -14.23 -9.16
CA GLN A 161 -0.77 -13.60 -10.17
C GLN A 161 -0.77 -12.09 -10.01
N VAL A 162 -0.95 -11.39 -11.11
CA VAL A 162 -1.01 -9.93 -11.15
C VAL A 162 -1.92 -9.43 -12.27
N GLY A 163 -2.61 -8.33 -12.01
CA GLY A 163 -3.22 -7.48 -13.01
C GLY A 163 -2.61 -6.09 -12.97
N ILE A 164 -2.41 -5.46 -14.13
CA ILE A 164 -1.82 -4.13 -14.22
C ILE A 164 -2.65 -3.29 -15.17
N PHE A 165 -3.03 -2.09 -14.73
CA PHE A 165 -3.75 -1.15 -15.58
C PHE A 165 -3.19 0.27 -15.43
N GLY A 166 -3.11 0.98 -16.55
CA GLY A 166 -2.68 2.37 -16.62
C GLY A 166 -3.79 3.30 -17.08
N ALA A 167 -3.89 4.47 -16.47
CA ALA A 167 -4.90 5.48 -16.79
C ALA A 167 -4.30 6.91 -16.80
N PRO A 168 -4.90 7.87 -17.52
CA PRO A 168 -4.54 9.28 -17.36
C PRO A 168 -4.84 9.76 -15.94
N HIS A 169 -4.04 10.70 -15.42
CA HIS A 169 -4.23 11.26 -14.08
C HIS A 169 -4.14 12.78 -14.09
N LYS A 170 -5.11 13.47 -13.48
CA LYS A 170 -5.21 14.95 -13.50
C LYS A 170 -3.95 15.67 -13.03
N ALA A 171 -3.36 15.26 -11.90
CA ALA A 171 -2.14 15.88 -11.36
C ALA A 171 -0.82 15.28 -11.87
N PHE A 172 -0.70 13.95 -11.93
CA PHE A 172 0.56 13.25 -12.25
C PHE A 172 0.70 12.82 -13.71
N LYS A 173 -0.20 13.27 -14.60
CA LYS A 173 -0.35 12.88 -16.01
C LYS A 173 -0.82 11.44 -16.23
N PHE A 174 -0.27 10.47 -15.49
CA PHE A 174 -0.64 9.06 -15.57
C PHE A 174 -0.43 8.35 -14.24
N VAL A 175 -1.23 7.30 -14.03
CA VAL A 175 -1.19 6.38 -12.90
C VAL A 175 -1.18 4.95 -13.41
N PHE A 176 -0.42 4.07 -12.76
CA PHE A 176 -0.43 2.63 -12.99
C PHE A 176 -0.72 1.92 -11.67
N VAL A 177 -1.74 1.05 -11.67
CA VAL A 177 -2.11 0.22 -10.53
C VAL A 177 -1.77 -1.23 -10.84
N PHE A 178 -1.20 -1.92 -9.85
CA PHE A 178 -0.85 -3.33 -9.89
C PHE A 178 -1.61 -4.01 -8.76
N ASP A 179 -2.41 -5.00 -9.07
CA ASP A 179 -3.07 -5.84 -8.07
C ASP A 179 -2.47 -7.24 -8.12
N PHE A 180 -1.93 -7.69 -6.99
CA PHE A 180 -1.28 -8.98 -6.81
C PHE A 180 -2.19 -9.95 -6.05
N ALA A 181 -2.07 -11.24 -6.37
CA ALA A 181 -2.71 -12.29 -5.59
C ALA A 181 -1.81 -13.54 -5.52
N SER A 182 -1.93 -14.29 -4.41
CA SER A 182 -1.38 -15.65 -4.33
C SER A 182 -2.16 -16.63 -5.20
N LYS A 183 -3.48 -16.43 -5.26
CA LYS A 183 -4.41 -17.16 -6.10
C LYS A 183 -5.60 -16.23 -6.36
N PHE A 184 -6.15 -16.29 -7.56
CA PHE A 184 -7.30 -15.54 -8.02
C PHE A 184 -8.02 -16.38 -9.06
N SER A 185 -9.35 -16.37 -9.00
CA SER A 185 -10.23 -17.01 -9.97
C SER A 185 -11.35 -16.04 -10.36
N GLN A 186 -11.40 -15.72 -11.65
CA GLN A 186 -12.43 -14.87 -12.23
C GLN A 186 -13.78 -15.62 -12.28
N GLY A 187 -14.88 -14.94 -11.94
CA GLY A 187 -16.22 -15.48 -12.17
C GLY A 187 -16.86 -16.32 -11.06
N GLY A 188 -16.47 -16.15 -9.79
CA GLY A 188 -17.26 -16.63 -8.66
C GLY A 188 -18.11 -15.51 -8.08
N LYS A 189 -19.45 -15.64 -8.07
CA LYS A 189 -20.25 -14.94 -7.06
C LYS A 189 -19.61 -15.28 -5.71
N PRO A 190 -19.43 -14.32 -4.78
CA PRO A 190 -18.96 -14.67 -3.45
C PRO A 190 -19.83 -15.80 -2.93
N GLU A 191 -19.23 -16.96 -2.66
CA GLU A 191 -19.89 -17.97 -1.84
C GLU A 191 -20.28 -17.22 -0.57
N GLN A 192 -21.58 -17.09 -0.36
CA GLN A 192 -22.08 -16.54 0.88
C GLN A 192 -21.61 -17.50 1.98
N GLU A 193 -20.53 -17.16 2.68
CA GLU A 193 -20.27 -17.61 4.05
C GLU A 193 -21.34 -16.98 4.95
N GLY A 194 -22.59 -17.37 4.69
CA GLY A 194 -23.79 -16.79 5.27
C GLY A 194 -24.65 -17.88 5.86
N ASP A 195 -24.08 -18.84 6.61
CA ASP A 195 -24.88 -19.69 7.50
C ASP A 195 -24.13 -20.40 8.65
N LYS A 196 -22.90 -20.00 9.01
CA LYS A 196 -22.22 -20.53 10.22
C LYS A 196 -21.90 -19.50 11.30
N GLU A 197 -22.22 -18.22 11.07
CA GLU A 197 -22.01 -17.16 12.08
C GLU A 197 -23.30 -16.73 12.81
N LYS A 198 -24.48 -17.09 12.27
CA LYS A 198 -25.79 -16.81 12.92
C LYS A 198 -26.07 -17.67 14.15
N GLU A 199 -25.32 -18.75 14.37
CA GLU A 199 -25.45 -19.61 15.55
C GLU A 199 -24.49 -19.27 16.70
N LYS A 200 -23.43 -18.48 16.44
CA LYS A 200 -22.50 -17.99 17.50
C LYS A 200 -22.91 -16.64 18.09
N LYS A 201 -23.65 -15.80 17.37
CA LYS A 201 -24.16 -14.52 17.89
C LYS A 201 -25.34 -14.65 18.87
N LYS A 202 -26.05 -15.80 18.91
CA LYS A 202 -27.16 -16.03 19.85
C LYS A 202 -26.76 -16.45 21.27
N LYS A 203 -25.46 -16.67 21.54
CA LYS A 203 -24.97 -17.08 22.88
C LYS A 203 -24.21 -16.01 23.67
N SER A 204 -23.90 -14.84 23.07
CA SER A 204 -23.19 -13.75 23.79
C SER A 204 -24.05 -12.53 24.11
N GLU A 205 -25.30 -12.46 23.65
CA GLU A 205 -26.21 -11.31 23.92
C GLU A 205 -27.02 -11.46 25.23
N LYS A 206 -26.67 -12.41 26.12
CA LYS A 206 -27.41 -12.64 27.38
C LYS A 206 -26.62 -12.36 28.67
N GLN A 207 -25.44 -11.77 28.58
CA GLN A 207 -24.67 -11.32 29.74
C GLN A 207 -24.05 -9.95 29.46
N GLU A 208 -24.86 -8.90 29.56
CA GLU A 208 -24.50 -7.56 30.08
C GLU A 208 -25.71 -6.61 29.90
N LYS A 209 -26.74 -6.87 30.71
CA LYS A 209 -27.74 -5.86 31.08
C LYS A 209 -27.77 -5.81 32.61
N GLN A 210 -26.91 -4.96 33.17
CA GLN A 210 -26.82 -4.45 34.55
C GLN A 210 -25.34 -4.02 34.65
N VAL A 211 -24.96 -2.75 34.69
CA VAL A 211 -25.37 -1.70 35.62
C VAL A 211 -25.13 -0.33 34.96
N ILE A 212 -26.16 0.50 34.87
CA ILE A 212 -26.02 1.95 34.71
C ILE A 212 -26.36 2.56 36.06
N LYS A 213 -25.38 3.17 36.73
CA LYS A 213 -25.59 4.33 37.60
C LYS A 213 -24.37 5.24 37.52
N GLN A 214 -24.68 6.49 37.26
CA GLN A 214 -23.82 7.65 37.04
C GLN A 214 -22.69 7.81 38.05
N LYS A 215 -21.53 8.26 37.54
CA LYS A 215 -20.83 9.42 38.09
C LYS A 215 -20.28 10.24 36.93
N ASP A 216 -20.75 11.48 36.86
CA ASP A 216 -20.05 12.60 36.26
C ASP A 216 -18.72 12.75 36.98
N ASP A 217 -17.63 12.90 36.24
CA ASP A 217 -16.46 13.68 36.63
C ASP A 217 -15.66 13.95 35.34
N ASP A 218 -15.54 15.25 35.04
CA ASP A 218 -14.65 15.81 34.04
C ASP A 218 -13.22 15.35 34.31
N ASP A 219 -12.55 14.73 33.35
CA ASP A 219 -11.08 14.81 33.29
C ASP A 219 -10.57 14.83 31.84
N ASP A 220 -10.09 16.00 31.50
CA ASP A 220 -9.62 16.48 30.21
C ASP A 220 -8.13 16.09 30.09
N ASP A 221 -7.82 14.84 29.73
CA ASP A 221 -6.40 14.44 29.51
C ASP A 221 -5.92 14.89 28.13
N LYS A 222 -5.56 16.18 28.10
CA LYS A 222 -4.75 16.82 27.07
C LYS A 222 -3.34 16.26 27.09
N ASN A 223 -3.06 15.30 26.24
CA ASN A 223 -1.70 15.07 25.78
C ASN A 223 -1.43 15.83 24.47
N GLU A 224 -1.37 17.16 24.57
CA GLU A 224 -0.95 18.06 23.50
C GLU A 224 0.57 17.97 23.28
N GLY A 225 1.01 16.91 22.62
CA GLY A 225 2.27 16.97 21.86
C GLY A 225 1.99 17.65 20.53
N LYS A 226 2.38 18.93 20.34
CA LYS A 226 2.30 19.61 19.03
C LYS A 226 3.04 18.79 17.97
N GLU A 227 2.29 18.06 17.17
CA GLU A 227 2.84 17.18 16.15
C GLU A 227 3.45 18.04 15.03
N LYS A 228 4.75 17.89 14.77
CA LYS A 228 5.47 18.76 13.82
C LYS A 228 4.85 18.65 12.43
N LEU A 229 4.41 19.79 11.89
CA LEU A 229 4.01 19.94 10.50
C LEU A 229 5.24 19.76 9.60
N ILE A 230 5.09 18.97 8.52
CA ILE A 230 6.09 18.91 7.47
C ILE A 230 6.14 20.26 6.72
N PRO A 231 7.29 20.65 6.14
CA PRO A 231 7.38 21.88 5.35
C PRO A 231 6.29 21.93 4.28
N GLY A 232 5.51 23.01 4.27
CA GLY A 232 4.38 23.20 3.35
C GLY A 232 3.03 22.64 3.83
N ALA A 233 2.97 21.95 4.97
CA ALA A 233 1.71 21.50 5.56
C ALA A 233 1.04 22.61 6.38
N LYS A 234 -0.23 22.87 6.05
CA LYS A 234 -1.14 23.74 6.80
C LYS A 234 -1.78 23.02 7.99
N LYS A 235 -2.02 21.72 7.85
CA LYS A 235 -2.70 20.89 8.85
C LYS A 235 -2.17 19.46 8.83
N VAL A 236 -2.22 18.78 9.96
CA VAL A 236 -2.05 17.33 10.06
C VAL A 236 -3.25 16.74 10.80
N GLN A 237 -3.77 15.63 10.32
CA GLN A 237 -4.77 14.80 10.99
C GLN A 237 -4.21 13.40 11.19
N LYS A 238 -4.25 12.91 12.42
CA LYS A 238 -3.82 11.56 12.78
C LYS A 238 -5.05 10.66 12.90
N LYS A 239 -5.04 9.52 12.21
CA LYS A 239 -6.00 8.42 12.41
C LYS A 239 -5.24 7.21 12.93
N VAL A 240 -5.68 6.66 14.06
CA VAL A 240 -5.10 5.44 14.63
C VAL A 240 -6.12 4.32 14.51
N LYS A 241 -5.73 3.21 13.91
CA LYS A 241 -6.52 1.99 13.84
C LYS A 241 -5.77 0.87 14.55
N THR A 242 -6.37 0.34 15.60
CA THR A 242 -5.85 -0.82 16.34
C THR A 242 -6.59 -2.07 15.91
N THR A 243 -5.88 -3.13 15.56
CA THR A 243 -6.46 -4.45 15.23
C THR A 243 -5.69 -5.53 15.97
N VAL A 244 -6.38 -6.47 16.60
CA VAL A 244 -5.73 -7.64 17.23
C VAL A 244 -5.82 -8.83 16.27
N LYS A 245 -4.69 -9.41 15.87
CA LYS A 245 -4.63 -10.63 15.07
C LYS A 245 -3.64 -11.60 15.73
N GLY A 246 -4.10 -12.83 16.02
CA GLY A 246 -3.25 -13.87 16.62
C GLY A 246 -2.61 -13.47 17.95
N GLY A 247 -3.32 -12.73 18.80
CA GLY A 247 -2.81 -12.25 20.10
C GLY A 247 -1.85 -11.06 20.02
N LYS A 248 -1.54 -10.56 18.82
CA LYS A 248 -0.66 -9.38 18.62
C LYS A 248 -1.48 -8.15 18.27
N LYS A 249 -1.14 -7.02 18.91
CA LYS A 249 -1.75 -5.71 18.66
C LYS A 249 -1.07 -5.06 17.44
N HIS A 250 -1.84 -4.85 16.38
CA HIS A 250 -1.41 -4.09 15.20
C HIS A 250 -1.92 -2.66 15.32
N ILE A 251 -1.02 -1.69 15.39
CA ILE A 251 -1.37 -0.27 15.46
C ILE A 251 -0.96 0.37 14.12
N ILE A 252 -1.96 0.74 13.35
CA ILE A 252 -1.79 1.48 12.10
C ILE A 252 -2.04 2.95 12.40
N THR A 253 -1.02 3.79 12.24
CA THR A 253 -1.16 5.23 12.34
C THR A 253 -1.10 5.83 10.94
N THR A 254 -2.17 6.51 10.53
CA THR A 254 -2.23 7.28 9.28
C THR A 254 -2.12 8.75 9.63
N LYS A 255 -1.13 9.45 9.08
CA LYS A 255 -1.02 10.91 9.14
C LYS A 255 -1.46 11.49 7.81
N ILE A 256 -2.39 12.43 7.86
CA ILE A 256 -3.00 13.09 6.72
C ILE A 256 -2.60 14.56 6.79
N TYR A 257 -1.72 15.02 5.92
CA TYR A 257 -1.30 16.41 5.89
C TYR A 257 -2.09 17.17 4.83
N THR A 258 -2.72 18.28 5.21
CA THR A 258 -3.26 19.25 4.27
C THR A 258 -2.18 20.28 4.00
N MET A 259 -1.73 20.38 2.75
CA MET A 259 -0.70 21.31 2.32
C MET A 259 -1.27 22.71 2.06
N ASN A 260 -0.42 23.73 2.02
CA ASN A 260 -0.82 25.12 1.80
C ASN A 260 -1.46 25.36 0.42
N ASP A 261 -1.14 24.52 -0.56
CA ASP A 261 -1.73 24.49 -1.90
C ASP A 261 -3.05 23.69 -1.98
N GLY A 262 -3.54 23.19 -0.83
CA GLY A 262 -4.78 22.39 -0.74
C GLY A 262 -4.60 20.90 -1.01
N ILE A 263 -3.39 20.44 -1.36
CA ILE A 263 -3.11 19.02 -1.60
C ILE A 263 -3.14 18.24 -0.28
N VAL A 264 -3.79 17.07 -0.28
CA VAL A 264 -3.83 16.16 0.88
C VAL A 264 -2.80 15.04 0.68
N GLN A 265 -1.83 14.92 1.59
CA GLN A 265 -0.77 13.91 1.56
C GLN A 265 -0.93 12.88 2.67
N TYR A 266 -0.88 11.60 2.32
CA TYR A 266 -1.01 10.49 3.27
C TYR A 266 0.35 9.89 3.61
N TYR A 267 0.58 9.67 4.90
CA TYR A 267 1.74 8.96 5.43
C TYR A 267 1.27 7.82 6.33
N PHE A 268 1.62 6.59 5.97
CA PHE A 268 1.30 5.40 6.75
C PHE A 268 2.49 5.00 7.61
N PHE A 269 2.25 4.89 8.92
CA PHE A 269 3.21 4.37 9.88
C PHE A 269 2.63 3.09 10.48
N LEU A 270 3.16 1.93 10.06
CA LEU A 270 2.89 0.67 10.74
C LEU A 270 3.83 0.57 11.95
N HIS A 271 3.25 0.58 13.15
CA HIS A 271 4.00 0.25 14.37
C HIS A 271 3.56 -1.14 14.84
N PHE A 272 4.53 -2.03 14.98
CA PHE A 272 4.35 -3.32 15.63
C PHE A 272 4.74 -3.16 17.09
N THR A 273 3.80 -3.37 18.01
CA THR A 273 4.13 -3.46 19.44
C THR A 273 3.84 -4.88 19.88
N THR A 274 4.89 -5.64 20.17
CA THR A 274 4.79 -6.88 20.95
C THR A 274 4.57 -6.48 22.40
N GLN A 275 3.32 -6.23 22.78
CA GLN A 275 2.90 -6.42 24.16
C GLN A 275 2.15 -7.74 24.20
N GLU A 276 2.70 -8.72 24.93
CA GLU A 276 1.92 -9.86 25.37
C GLU A 276 0.76 -9.31 26.20
N VAL A 277 -0.47 -9.63 25.80
CA VAL A 277 -1.62 -9.42 26.66
C VAL A 277 -1.51 -10.48 27.74
N VAL A 278 -0.87 -10.14 28.86
CA VAL A 278 -0.94 -10.96 30.08
C VAL A 278 -2.38 -10.87 30.57
N THR A 279 -3.17 -11.91 30.29
CA THR A 279 -4.39 -12.15 31.04
C THR A 279 -3.98 -12.67 32.40
N GLU A 280 -3.92 -11.80 33.41
CA GLU A 280 -3.92 -12.24 34.80
C GLU A 280 -5.20 -13.07 35.01
N LYS A 281 -5.01 -14.37 35.26
CA LYS A 281 -6.06 -15.18 35.88
C LYS A 281 -6.17 -14.70 37.32
N VAL A 282 -7.31 -14.11 37.66
CA VAL A 282 -7.73 -14.01 39.05
C VAL A 282 -8.05 -15.43 39.50
N GLU A 283 -7.19 -16.03 40.32
CA GLU A 283 -7.52 -17.21 41.12
C GLU A 283 -8.36 -16.72 42.30
N ASP A 284 -9.66 -17.02 42.27
CA ASP A 284 -10.54 -16.85 43.43
C ASP A 284 -10.18 -17.91 44.49
N ALA A 285 -9.99 -17.44 45.73
CA ALA A 285 -9.77 -18.23 46.94
C ALA A 285 -11.08 -18.80 47.50
#